data_AF-A0A7X6UE21-F1
#
_entry.id   AF-A0A7X6UE21-F1
#
_cell.length_a   1.000
_cell.length_b   1.000
_cell.length_c   1.000
_cell.angle_alpha   90.00
_cell.angle_beta   90.00
_cell.angle_gamma   90.00
#
_symmetry.space_group_name_H-M   'P 1'
#
loop_
_entity.id
_entity.type
_entity.pdbx_description
1 polymer ?
#
loop_
_entity_poly.entity_id
_entity_poly.type
_entity_poly.pdbx_seq_one_letter_code
_entity_poly.pdbx_strand_id
1 'polypeptide(L)'
;GFMLKAFQYGAPPHGGFAFGLDRLVMILAAQPSLRDVIAFPKIKDASDPMTDAPSLVDRQQLDELGIRLVTEPDSPKTTGPADRPQGRRLVEIDLKKLEAQSRLSLSPDEEAKARGQLSELIALAGALDAVDTGDTPPVFSSSDARNIHLTDRDDRPPTIEEIFRNAPAERDGFFLVPPVVE
;
A
#
# COMPACT_ATOMS: atom_id res chain seq x y z
N GLY A 1 8.65 4.05 -23.45
CA GLY A 1 8.13 2.66 -23.54
C GLY A 1 7.40 2.44 -24.86
N PHE A 2 7.41 1.21 -25.39
CA PHE A 2 6.82 0.87 -26.70
C PHE A 2 5.32 1.21 -26.77
N MET A 3 4.58 1.07 -25.67
CA MET A 3 3.14 1.34 -25.60
C MET A 3 2.83 2.85 -25.75
N LEU A 4 3.61 3.72 -25.11
CA LEU A 4 3.47 5.18 -25.28
C LEU A 4 3.79 5.61 -26.72
N LYS A 5 4.77 4.98 -27.36
CA LYS A 5 5.09 5.20 -28.77
C LYS A 5 3.96 4.69 -29.68
N ALA A 6 3.34 3.55 -29.36
CA ALA A 6 2.18 3.04 -30.07
C ALA A 6 0.99 4.01 -30.00
N PHE A 7 0.74 4.60 -28.82
CA PHE A 7 -0.33 5.60 -28.66
C PHE A 7 -0.09 6.91 -29.45
N GLN A 8 1.16 7.25 -29.77
CA GLN A 8 1.45 8.40 -30.65
C GLN A 8 0.96 8.18 -32.09
N TYR A 9 0.82 6.92 -32.54
CA TYR A 9 0.22 6.58 -33.82
C TYR A 9 -1.33 6.55 -33.77
N GLY A 10 -1.91 6.87 -32.61
CA GLY A 10 -3.35 6.83 -32.36
C GLY A 10 -3.80 5.50 -31.77
N ALA A 11 -4.74 5.57 -30.82
CA ALA A 11 -5.45 4.37 -30.37
C ALA A 11 -6.40 3.91 -31.50
N PRO A 12 -6.45 2.60 -31.82
CA PRO A 12 -7.42 2.10 -32.79
C PRO A 12 -8.84 2.45 -32.33
N PRO A 13 -9.79 2.73 -33.25
CA PRO A 13 -11.16 3.10 -32.91
C PRO A 13 -11.88 1.92 -32.27
N HIS A 14 -11.68 1.74 -30.97
CA HIS A 14 -12.22 0.61 -30.21
C HIS A 14 -13.63 0.88 -29.68
N GLY A 15 -14.15 2.12 -29.80
CA GLY A 15 -15.52 2.47 -29.40
C GLY A 15 -15.82 2.20 -27.92
N GLY A 16 -14.80 2.19 -27.05
CA GLY A 16 -14.91 1.78 -25.65
C GLY A 16 -14.83 0.26 -25.39
N PHE A 17 -14.73 -0.57 -26.43
CA PHE A 17 -14.67 -2.03 -26.31
C PHE A 17 -13.26 -2.57 -26.54
N ALA A 18 -12.59 -3.00 -25.47
CA ALA A 18 -11.28 -3.65 -25.53
C ALA A 18 -11.43 -5.19 -25.51
N PHE A 19 -11.83 -5.80 -26.65
CA PHE A 19 -11.99 -7.26 -26.75
C PHE A 19 -10.66 -8.03 -26.70
N GLY A 20 -9.54 -7.37 -27.01
CA GLY A 20 -8.21 -7.96 -27.06
C GLY A 20 -7.98 -8.78 -28.33
N LEU A 21 -6.93 -8.44 -29.10
CA LEU A 21 -6.61 -9.13 -30.36
C LEU A 21 -6.39 -10.62 -30.15
N ASP A 22 -5.65 -11.00 -29.11
CA ASP A 22 -5.35 -12.41 -28.79
C ASP A 22 -6.64 -13.20 -28.52
N ARG A 23 -7.64 -12.60 -27.87
CA ARG A 23 -8.94 -13.26 -27.62
C ARG A 23 -9.75 -13.41 -28.90
N LEU A 24 -9.74 -12.41 -29.79
CA LEU A 24 -10.39 -12.53 -31.10
C LEU A 24 -9.76 -13.66 -31.91
N VAL A 25 -8.42 -13.73 -31.96
CA VAL A 25 -7.69 -14.79 -32.66
C VAL A 25 -7.95 -16.15 -32.02
N MET A 26 -8.02 -16.25 -30.68
CA MET A 26 -8.36 -17.49 -29.97
C MET A 26 -9.70 -18.06 -30.44
N ILE A 27 -10.72 -17.20 -30.55
CA ILE A 27 -12.07 -17.58 -30.99
C ILE A 27 -12.05 -17.99 -32.46
N LEU A 28 -11.39 -17.21 -33.32
CA LEU A 28 -11.29 -17.50 -34.76
C LEU A 28 -10.52 -18.80 -35.05
N ALA A 29 -9.51 -19.10 -34.25
CA ALA A 29 -8.69 -20.31 -34.36
C ALA A 29 -9.24 -21.50 -33.55
N ALA A 30 -10.40 -21.35 -32.90
CA ALA A 30 -11.03 -22.35 -32.04
C ALA A 30 -10.08 -22.98 -30.99
N GLN A 31 -9.20 -22.16 -30.41
CA GLN A 31 -8.23 -22.62 -29.41
C GLN A 31 -8.84 -22.60 -28.00
N PRO A 32 -8.57 -23.62 -27.16
CA PRO A 32 -9.15 -23.73 -25.82
C PRO A 32 -8.50 -22.78 -24.80
N SER A 33 -7.30 -22.27 -25.10
CA SER A 33 -6.53 -21.42 -24.19
C SER A 33 -5.89 -20.25 -24.92
N LEU A 34 -5.92 -19.08 -24.27
CA LEU A 34 -5.30 -17.85 -24.78
C LEU A 34 -3.78 -17.99 -24.90
N ARG A 35 -3.17 -18.87 -24.10
CA ARG A 35 -1.73 -19.14 -24.14
C ARG A 35 -1.26 -19.73 -25.46
N ASP A 36 -2.17 -20.34 -26.22
CA ASP A 36 -1.85 -21.00 -27.49
C ASP A 36 -1.85 -20.02 -28.67
N VAL A 37 -2.32 -18.78 -28.45
CA VAL A 37 -2.43 -17.74 -29.49
C VAL A 37 -1.77 -16.41 -29.12
N ILE A 38 -1.42 -16.20 -27.85
CA ILE A 38 -0.80 -14.96 -27.40
C ILE A 38 0.59 -14.82 -28.02
N ALA A 39 0.83 -13.72 -28.74
CA ALA A 39 2.11 -13.48 -29.39
C ALA A 39 3.23 -13.15 -28.38
N PHE A 40 2.87 -12.59 -27.23
CA PHE A 40 3.81 -12.15 -26.18
C PHE A 40 3.42 -12.76 -24.82
N PRO A 41 3.78 -14.03 -24.56
CA PRO A 41 3.45 -14.67 -23.30
C PRO A 41 4.29 -14.10 -22.16
N LYS A 42 3.62 -13.62 -21.11
CA LYS A 42 4.29 -13.42 -19.81
C LYS A 42 4.68 -14.77 -19.23
N ILE A 43 5.93 -14.90 -18.80
CA ILE A 43 6.40 -16.11 -18.11
C ILE A 43 5.87 -16.13 -16.67
N LYS A 44 6.02 -17.27 -15.98
CA LYS A 44 5.46 -17.49 -14.63
C LYS A 44 5.89 -16.43 -13.61
N ASP A 45 7.06 -15.84 -13.82
CA ASP A 45 7.63 -14.79 -12.96
C ASP A 45 7.17 -13.37 -13.37
N ALA A 46 6.07 -13.28 -14.12
CA ALA A 46 5.44 -12.06 -14.64
C ALA A 46 6.30 -11.18 -15.59
N SER A 47 7.51 -11.62 -15.90
CA SER A 47 8.39 -11.00 -16.87
C SER A 47 7.97 -11.31 -18.31
N ASP A 48 8.28 -10.37 -19.20
CA ASP A 48 8.08 -10.47 -20.64
C ASP A 48 9.46 -10.33 -21.32
N PRO A 49 10.05 -11.46 -21.77
CA PRO A 49 11.38 -11.48 -22.39
C PRO A 49 11.49 -10.65 -23.67
N MET A 50 10.37 -10.40 -24.36
CA MET A 50 10.36 -9.66 -25.63
C MET A 50 10.40 -8.14 -25.41
N THR A 51 9.97 -7.67 -24.24
CA THR A 51 9.92 -6.24 -23.90
C THR A 51 10.85 -5.85 -22.76
N ASP A 52 11.66 -6.80 -22.26
CA ASP A 52 12.55 -6.65 -21.09
C ASP A 52 11.80 -6.05 -19.88
N ALA A 53 10.55 -6.48 -19.70
CA ALA A 53 9.69 -6.03 -18.62
C ALA A 53 9.65 -7.08 -17.49
N PRO A 54 9.67 -6.68 -16.20
CA PRO A 54 9.72 -5.31 -15.71
C PRO A 54 11.11 -4.68 -15.90
N SER A 55 11.16 -3.46 -16.45
CA SER A 55 12.38 -2.67 -16.59
C SER A 55 12.57 -1.73 -15.40
N LEU A 56 13.80 -1.28 -15.17
CA LEU A 56 14.08 -0.22 -14.20
C LEU A 56 13.35 1.07 -14.60
N VAL A 57 12.77 1.76 -13.61
CA VAL A 57 12.11 3.06 -13.79
C VAL A 57 13.14 4.17 -13.70
N ASP A 58 13.02 5.20 -14.53
CA ASP A 58 13.92 6.34 -14.50
C ASP A 58 13.73 7.19 -13.24
N ARG A 59 14.81 7.78 -12.73
CA ARG A 59 14.81 8.60 -11.50
C ARG A 59 13.92 9.83 -11.65
N GLN A 60 13.93 10.46 -12.82
CA GLN A 60 13.09 11.63 -13.07
C GLN A 60 11.60 11.32 -12.86
N GLN A 61 11.12 10.15 -13.30
CA GLN A 61 9.73 9.74 -13.13
C GLN A 61 9.39 9.46 -11.67
N LEU A 62 10.35 8.93 -10.91
CA LEU A 62 10.19 8.68 -9.48
C LEU A 62 10.12 9.98 -8.68
N ASP A 63 10.96 10.95 -9.03
CA ASP A 63 10.97 12.29 -8.42
C ASP A 63 9.67 13.05 -8.71
N GLU A 64 9.19 13.02 -9.96
CA GLU A 64 7.90 13.62 -10.36
C GLU A 64 6.71 13.05 -9.59
N LEU A 65 6.74 11.74 -9.30
CA LEU A 65 5.67 11.06 -8.56
C LEU A 65 5.86 11.11 -7.03
N GLY A 66 6.97 11.69 -6.54
CA GLY A 66 7.32 11.67 -5.13
C GLY A 66 7.58 10.26 -4.58
N ILE A 67 7.87 9.29 -5.44
CA ILE A 67 8.09 7.88 -5.07
C ILE A 67 9.56 7.70 -4.74
N ARG A 68 9.86 7.46 -3.46
CA ARG A 68 11.19 7.03 -3.04
C ARG A 68 11.27 5.52 -3.10
N LEU A 69 12.14 4.99 -3.95
CA LEU A 69 12.47 3.56 -3.91
C LEU A 69 13.16 3.26 -2.59
N VAL A 70 12.53 2.40 -1.78
CA VAL A 70 13.21 1.75 -0.66
C VAL A 70 13.94 0.57 -1.26
N THR A 71 15.23 0.75 -1.56
CA THR A 71 16.07 -0.39 -1.95
C THR A 71 16.15 -1.30 -0.73
N GLU A 72 15.45 -2.43 -0.75
CA GLU A 72 15.90 -3.54 0.07
C GLU A 72 17.26 -3.98 -0.49
N PRO A 73 18.30 -4.14 0.34
CA PRO A 73 19.56 -4.70 -0.14
C PRO A 73 19.25 -6.08 -0.73
N ASP A 74 19.55 -6.28 -2.01
CA ASP A 74 19.46 -7.52 -2.79
C ASP A 74 18.42 -8.52 -2.28
N SER A 75 17.25 -8.60 -2.92
CA SER A 75 16.30 -9.69 -2.68
C SER A 75 17.05 -11.03 -2.81
N PRO A 76 17.22 -11.81 -1.72
CA PRO A 76 17.78 -13.14 -1.85
C PRO A 76 16.81 -13.95 -2.68
N LYS A 77 17.36 -14.70 -3.63
CA LYS A 77 16.68 -15.78 -4.34
C LYS A 77 15.87 -16.59 -3.33
N THR A 78 14.64 -16.93 -3.72
CA THR A 78 13.73 -17.89 -3.09
C THR A 78 14.42 -18.83 -2.10
N THR A 79 14.46 -18.45 -0.83
CA THR A 79 14.74 -19.35 0.29
C THR A 79 13.44 -19.48 1.07
N GLY A 80 13.17 -20.70 1.55
CA GLY A 80 12.01 -20.99 2.39
C GLY A 80 12.00 -20.15 3.69
N PRO A 81 11.18 -20.51 4.69
CA PRO A 81 10.88 -19.68 5.86
C PRO A 81 12.06 -19.42 6.85
N ALA A 82 13.32 -19.44 6.41
CA ALA A 82 14.50 -19.47 7.27
C ALA A 82 15.53 -18.35 7.03
N ASP A 83 15.19 -17.24 6.37
CA ASP A 83 16.15 -16.15 6.17
C ASP A 83 15.56 -14.78 6.54
N ARG A 84 15.39 -14.54 7.85
CA ARG A 84 15.32 -13.18 8.39
C ARG A 84 16.74 -12.75 8.74
N PRO A 85 17.19 -11.54 8.33
CA PRO A 85 18.51 -11.06 8.70
C PRO A 85 18.61 -10.95 10.22
N GLN A 86 19.43 -11.82 10.83
CA GLN A 86 19.83 -11.75 12.24
C GLN A 86 20.80 -10.57 12.41
N GLY A 87 20.26 -9.37 12.43
CA GLY A 87 21.00 -8.15 12.66
C GLY A 87 20.09 -7.17 13.39
N ARG A 88 20.50 -6.77 14.60
CA ARG A 88 19.81 -5.80 15.45
C ARG A 88 19.59 -4.52 14.63
N ARG A 89 18.39 -4.35 14.04
CA ARG A 89 18.09 -3.19 13.20
C ARG A 89 17.96 -2.00 14.13
N LEU A 90 19.02 -1.19 14.20
CA LEU A 90 18.94 0.10 14.87
C LEU A 90 17.95 0.96 14.09
N VAL A 91 16.74 1.10 14.63
CA VAL A 91 15.70 1.95 14.05
C VAL A 91 16.00 3.39 14.46
N GLU A 92 16.56 4.17 13.53
CA GLU A 92 16.73 5.60 13.71
C GLU A 92 15.38 6.29 13.46
N ILE A 93 14.76 6.85 14.51
CA ILE A 93 13.44 7.50 14.42
C ILE A 93 13.60 8.95 13.98
N ASP A 94 12.89 9.32 12.91
CA ASP A 94 12.66 10.70 12.53
C ASP A 94 11.46 11.27 13.29
N LEU A 95 11.73 11.95 14.42
CA LEU A 95 10.69 12.49 15.29
C LEU A 95 9.79 13.51 14.58
N LYS A 96 10.33 14.27 13.62
CA LYS A 96 9.54 15.25 12.86
C LYS A 96 8.50 14.57 11.97
N LYS A 97 8.86 13.43 11.37
CA LYS A 97 7.88 12.62 10.62
C LYS A 97 6.83 12.02 11.55
N LEU A 98 7.24 11.51 12.70
CA LEU A 98 6.32 10.93 13.67
C LEU A 98 5.32 11.96 14.19
N GLU A 99 5.79 13.18 14.47
CA GLU A 99 4.98 14.33 14.88
C GLU A 99 3.92 14.66 13.81
N ALA A 100 4.35 14.80 12.55
CA ALA A 100 3.46 15.09 11.43
C ALA A 100 2.41 13.99 11.19
N GLN A 101 2.82 12.72 11.27
CA GLN A 101 1.92 11.57 11.07
C GLN A 101 0.92 11.41 12.21
N SER A 102 1.33 11.72 13.45
CA SER A 102 0.49 11.57 14.64
C SER A 102 -0.36 12.80 14.93
N ARG A 103 -0.21 13.89 14.15
CA ARG A 103 -0.87 15.20 14.37
C ARG A 103 -0.63 15.74 15.79
N LEU A 104 0.52 15.43 16.38
CA LEU A 104 0.96 15.97 17.66
C LEU A 104 1.84 17.20 17.40
N SER A 105 1.89 18.11 18.36
CA SER A 105 2.85 19.23 18.34
C SER A 105 3.69 19.14 19.61
N LEU A 106 5.00 18.94 19.47
CA LEU A 106 5.90 18.79 20.61
C LEU A 106 6.70 20.07 20.83
N SER A 107 6.80 20.52 22.09
CA SER A 107 7.77 21.56 22.45
C SER A 107 9.21 21.02 22.38
N PRO A 108 10.24 21.89 22.26
CA PRO A 108 11.64 21.44 22.19
C PRO A 108 12.07 20.59 23.39
N ASP A 109 11.55 20.90 24.59
CA ASP A 109 11.84 20.14 25.81
C ASP A 109 11.18 18.75 25.79
N GLU A 110 9.95 18.66 25.28
CA GLU A 110 9.23 17.40 25.12
C GLU A 110 9.85 16.52 24.03
N GLU A 111 10.37 17.12 22.95
CA GLU A 111 11.06 16.39 21.88
C GLU A 111 12.28 15.63 22.43
N ALA A 112 13.11 16.31 23.24
CA ALA A 112 14.31 15.70 23.82
C ALA A 112 13.94 14.54 24.77
N LYS A 113 12.90 14.73 25.58
CA LYS A 113 12.40 13.69 26.50
C LYS A 113 11.79 12.50 25.75
N ALA A 114 10.94 12.78 24.75
CA ALA A 114 10.30 11.77 23.92
C ALA A 114 11.33 10.96 23.15
N ARG A 115 12.40 11.58 22.64
CA ARG A 115 13.50 10.89 21.98
C ARG A 115 14.14 9.82 22.87
N GLY A 116 14.48 10.19 24.11
CA GLY A 116 15.08 9.28 25.07
C GLY A 116 14.14 8.11 25.39
N GLN A 117 12.89 8.42 25.73
CA GLN A 117 11.89 7.41 26.10
C GLN A 117 11.55 6.46 24.93
N LEU A 118 11.42 6.97 23.71
CA LEU A 118 11.15 6.15 22.53
C LEU A 118 12.33 5.24 22.20
N SER A 119 13.57 5.72 22.36
CA SER A 119 14.76 4.90 22.18
C SER A 119 14.80 3.71 23.15
N GLU A 120 14.51 3.96 24.43
CA GLU A 120 14.42 2.92 25.46
C GLU A 120 13.31 1.89 25.15
N LEU A 121 12.13 2.37 24.74
CA LEU A 121 11.00 1.51 24.38
C LEU A 121 11.30 0.65 23.14
N ILE A 122 11.95 1.20 22.12
CA ILE A 122 12.37 0.44 20.95
C ILE A 122 13.44 -0.59 21.33
N ALA A 123 14.40 -0.22 22.17
CA ALA A 123 15.42 -1.15 22.64
C ALA A 123 14.78 -2.34 23.41
N LEU A 124 13.75 -2.06 24.21
CA LEU A 124 12.96 -3.09 24.89
C LEU A 124 12.18 -3.96 23.90
N ALA A 125 11.47 -3.35 22.93
CA ALA A 125 10.71 -4.08 21.92
C ALA A 125 11.59 -4.96 21.03
N GLY A 126 12.80 -4.49 20.69
CA GLY A 126 13.79 -5.24 19.93
C GLY A 126 14.31 -6.50 20.64
N ALA A 127 14.05 -6.68 21.95
CA ALA A 127 14.31 -7.96 22.62
C ALA A 127 13.45 -9.10 22.04
N LEU A 128 12.32 -8.79 21.41
CA LEU A 128 11.45 -9.75 20.73
C LEU A 128 12.06 -10.29 19.43
N ASP A 129 13.04 -9.60 18.83
CA ASP A 129 13.72 -10.07 17.62
C ASP A 129 14.49 -11.38 17.85
N ALA A 130 14.82 -11.70 19.11
CA ALA A 130 15.46 -12.96 19.49
C ALA A 130 14.49 -14.17 19.48
N VAL A 131 13.18 -13.93 19.38
CA VAL A 131 12.15 -14.98 19.41
C VAL A 131 11.86 -15.44 17.98
N ASP A 132 12.05 -16.74 17.72
CA ASP A 132 11.68 -17.33 16.45
C ASP A 132 10.15 -17.36 16.28
N THR A 133 9.68 -16.75 15.20
CA THR A 133 8.27 -16.63 14.84
C THR A 133 8.01 -17.07 13.39
N GLY A 134 8.95 -17.78 12.75
CA GLY A 134 8.84 -18.20 11.35
C GLY A 134 7.61 -19.09 11.07
N ASP A 135 7.31 -20.00 11.99
CA ASP A 135 6.22 -20.97 11.83
C ASP A 135 4.91 -20.54 12.52
N THR A 136 4.89 -19.39 13.21
CA THR A 136 3.72 -18.92 13.95
C THR A 136 2.98 -17.85 13.15
N PRO A 137 1.75 -18.11 12.67
CA PRO A 137 0.98 -17.10 11.97
C PRO A 137 0.62 -15.94 12.93
N PRO A 138 0.55 -14.70 12.42
CA PRO A 138 0.17 -13.55 13.24
C PRO A 138 -1.27 -13.72 13.77
N VAL A 139 -1.46 -13.41 15.05
CA VAL A 139 -2.77 -13.42 15.70
C VAL A 139 -3.43 -12.06 15.53
N PHE A 140 -4.50 -12.00 14.73
CA PHE A 140 -5.26 -10.75 14.49
C PHE A 140 -6.40 -10.52 15.49
N SER A 141 -6.92 -11.60 16.08
CA SER A 141 -7.99 -11.59 17.07
C SER A 141 -7.71 -12.68 18.11
N SER A 142 -8.07 -12.43 19.37
CA SER A 142 -8.01 -13.44 20.42
C SER A 142 -9.14 -14.48 20.31
N SER A 143 -10.19 -14.18 19.55
CA SER A 143 -11.33 -15.05 19.28
C SER A 143 -11.37 -15.51 17.83
N ASP A 144 -12.10 -16.61 17.58
CA ASP A 144 -12.35 -17.13 16.24
C ASP A 144 -13.02 -16.08 15.35
N ALA A 145 -12.23 -15.45 14.49
CA ALA A 145 -12.72 -14.46 13.56
C ALA A 145 -13.62 -15.13 12.52
N ARG A 146 -14.88 -14.68 12.45
CA ARG A 146 -15.81 -14.99 11.36
C ARG A 146 -16.31 -13.68 10.78
N ASN A 147 -16.68 -13.70 9.50
CA ASN A 147 -17.29 -12.54 8.88
C ASN A 147 -18.61 -12.22 9.60
N ILE A 148 -18.65 -11.09 10.29
CA ILE A 148 -19.87 -10.56 10.90
C ILE A 148 -20.52 -9.66 9.86
N HIS A 149 -21.59 -10.14 9.24
CA HIS A 149 -22.39 -9.35 8.33
C HIS A 149 -23.38 -8.52 9.15
N LEU A 150 -23.40 -7.21 8.89
CA LEU A 150 -24.45 -6.35 9.42
C LEU A 150 -25.78 -6.79 8.80
N THR A 151 -26.77 -7.07 9.63
CA THR A 151 -28.16 -7.29 9.19
C THR A 151 -28.84 -5.93 9.07
N ASP A 152 -29.85 -5.83 8.21
CA ASP A 152 -30.65 -4.61 8.16
C ASP A 152 -31.32 -4.38 9.52
N ARG A 153 -31.04 -3.21 10.11
CA ARG A 153 -31.62 -2.75 11.36
C ARG A 153 -32.38 -1.47 11.08
N ASP A 154 -33.59 -1.38 11.61
CA ASP A 154 -34.37 -0.14 11.61
C ASP A 154 -34.00 0.69 12.85
N ASP A 155 -32.71 1.01 12.97
CA ASP A 155 -32.22 1.84 14.05
C ASP A 155 -32.59 3.30 13.75
N ARG A 156 -33.22 3.97 14.72
CA ARG A 156 -33.56 5.39 14.57
C ARG A 156 -32.27 6.20 14.38
N PRO A 157 -32.15 7.02 13.33
CA PRO A 157 -31.01 7.91 13.19
C PRO A 157 -30.99 8.92 14.35
N PRO A 158 -29.79 9.30 14.84
CA PRO A 158 -29.68 10.31 15.88
C PRO A 158 -30.24 11.65 15.41
N THR A 159 -30.80 12.44 16.34
CA THR A 159 -31.27 13.80 16.01
C THR A 159 -30.10 14.74 15.83
N ILE A 160 -30.34 15.87 15.14
CA ILE A 160 -29.35 16.95 14.97
C ILE A 160 -28.81 17.39 16.35
N GLU A 161 -29.68 17.58 17.33
CA GLU A 161 -29.28 17.91 18.71
C GLU A 161 -28.37 16.85 19.36
N GLU A 162 -28.60 15.55 19.08
CA GLU A 162 -27.77 14.46 19.57
C GLU A 162 -26.39 14.43 18.91
N ILE A 163 -26.34 14.73 17.61
CA ILE A 163 -25.10 14.78 16.82
C ILE A 163 -24.20 15.92 17.30
N PHE A 164 -24.76 17.11 17.52
CA PHE A 164 -23.98 18.30 17.85
C PHE A 164 -23.74 18.53 19.34
N ARG A 165 -24.28 17.68 20.22
CA ARG A 165 -24.11 17.78 21.68
C ARG A 165 -22.66 17.98 22.14
N ASN A 166 -21.72 17.33 21.45
CA ASN A 166 -20.28 17.38 21.76
C ASN A 166 -19.46 18.15 20.71
N ALA A 167 -20.11 18.86 19.79
CA ALA A 167 -19.42 19.62 18.76
C ALA A 167 -18.69 20.81 19.39
N PRO A 168 -17.37 20.97 19.18
CA PRO A 168 -16.64 22.13 19.69
C PRO A 168 -17.15 23.46 19.13
N ALA A 169 -17.62 23.45 17.89
CA ALA A 169 -18.27 24.58 17.25
C ALA A 169 -19.23 24.07 16.15
N GLU A 170 -20.39 24.71 16.05
CA GLU A 170 -21.39 24.43 15.02
C GLU A 170 -21.91 25.71 14.38
N ARG A 171 -22.33 25.62 13.12
CA ARG A 171 -23.08 26.68 12.44
C ARG A 171 -23.99 26.08 11.38
N ASP A 172 -25.26 26.49 11.36
CA ASP A 172 -26.25 26.08 10.35
C ASP A 172 -26.37 24.56 10.15
N GLY A 173 -26.18 23.76 11.21
CA GLY A 173 -26.21 22.30 11.14
C GLY A 173 -24.92 21.65 10.59
N PHE A 174 -23.79 22.35 10.63
CA PHE A 174 -22.48 21.85 10.24
C PHE A 174 -21.45 22.00 11.37
N PHE A 175 -20.49 21.07 11.44
CA PHE A 175 -19.30 21.23 12.27
C PHE A 175 -18.42 22.34 11.71
N LEU A 176 -18.13 23.34 12.54
CA LEU A 176 -17.26 24.44 12.14
C LEU A 176 -15.81 24.07 12.44
N VAL A 177 -15.02 23.89 11.37
CA VAL A 177 -13.57 23.65 11.44
C VAL A 177 -12.82 24.81 10.79
N PRO A 178 -11.57 25.10 11.22
CA PRO A 178 -10.71 26.04 10.51
C PRO A 178 -10.58 25.62 9.03
N PRO A 179 -10.59 26.57 8.09
CA PRO A 179 -10.46 26.23 6.68
C PRO A 179 -9.11 25.55 6.43
N VAL A 180 -9.12 24.52 5.58
CA VAL A 180 -7.88 23.90 5.11
C VAL A 180 -7.23 24.90 4.15
N VAL A 181 -6.13 25.50 4.59
CA VAL A 181 -5.28 26.35 3.74
C VAL A 181 -4.16 25.45 3.22
N GLU A 182 -4.10 25.27 1.90
CA GLU A 182 -3.02 24.57 1.20
C GLU A 182 -1.78 25.47 1.03
#